data_AF-A0A1C4VJR8-F1
#
_entry.id   AF-A0A1C4VJR8-F1
#
_cell.length_a   1.000
_cell.length_b   1.000
_cell.length_c   1.000
_cell.angle_alpha   90.00
_cell.angle_beta   90.00
_cell.angle_gamma   90.00
#
_symmetry.space_group_name_H-M   'P 1'
#
loop_
_entity.id
_entity.type
_entity.pdbx_description
1 polymer ?
#
loop_
_entity_poly.entity_id
_entity_poly.type
_entity_poly.pdbx_seq_one_letter_code
_entity_poly.pdbx_strand_id
1 'polypeptide(L)'
;MTAAQWHLGSRTTRLMIASFLFALVATISSMVYANAVARESVQNLCALVVTLDDTYRATPPQTPTGRQIADQVSKLRTSLDCPAPA
;
A
#
# COMPACT_ATOMS: atom_id res chain seq x y z
N MET A 1 21.94 0.91 -55.28
CA MET A 1 21.35 -0.43 -55.43
C MET A 1 20.73 -0.84 -54.10
N THR A 2 19.40 -1.01 -54.11
CA THR A 2 18.54 -1.80 -53.20
C THR A 2 18.72 -1.58 -51.69
N ALA A 3 17.98 -0.62 -51.11
CA ALA A 3 16.67 -0.84 -50.50
C ALA A 3 16.77 -1.65 -49.20
N ALA A 4 16.71 -0.91 -48.09
CA ALA A 4 16.63 -1.44 -46.74
C ALA A 4 15.45 -2.41 -46.64
N GLN A 5 15.78 -3.70 -46.52
CA GLN A 5 14.85 -4.81 -46.38
C GLN A 5 14.28 -4.81 -44.96
N TRP A 6 13.41 -3.85 -44.66
CA TRP A 6 12.58 -3.80 -43.46
C TRP A 6 11.40 -4.78 -43.59
N HIS A 7 11.68 -6.07 -43.73
CA HIS A 7 10.69 -7.08 -43.39
C HIS A 7 11.07 -7.62 -42.02
N LEU A 8 10.66 -6.90 -40.97
CA LEU A 8 10.47 -7.57 -39.68
C LEU A 8 9.48 -8.71 -39.95
N GLY A 9 9.98 -9.94 -39.90
CA GLY A 9 9.13 -11.11 -40.04
C GLY A 9 7.97 -10.97 -39.06
N SER A 10 6.74 -11.16 -39.52
CA SER A 10 5.53 -10.98 -38.71
C SER A 10 5.60 -11.69 -37.34
N ARG A 11 6.37 -12.78 -37.25
CA ARG A 11 6.68 -13.50 -36.01
C ARG A 11 7.55 -12.71 -35.02
N THR A 12 8.61 -12.05 -35.46
CA THR A 12 9.49 -11.28 -34.55
C THR A 12 8.79 -10.02 -34.03
N THR A 13 8.02 -9.32 -34.86
CA THR A 13 7.21 -8.18 -34.40
C THR A 13 6.15 -8.62 -33.39
N ARG A 14 5.48 -9.75 -33.62
CA ARG A 14 4.50 -10.31 -32.67
C ARG A 14 5.14 -10.68 -31.33
N LEU A 15 6.33 -11.29 -31.36
CA LEU A 15 7.06 -11.65 -30.14
C LEU A 15 7.47 -10.41 -29.34
N MET A 16 8.01 -9.39 -30.00
CA MET A 16 8.40 -8.13 -29.35
C MET A 16 7.19 -7.43 -28.70
N ILE A 17 6.06 -7.37 -29.40
CA ILE A 17 4.81 -6.81 -28.87
C ILE A 17 4.33 -7.63 -27.67
N ALA A 18 4.33 -8.97 -27.77
CA ALA A 18 3.88 -9.83 -26.68
C ALA A 18 4.76 -9.69 -25.43
N SER A 19 6.09 -9.64 -25.57
CA SER A 19 7.00 -9.41 -24.44
C SER A 19 6.80 -8.02 -23.81
N PHE A 20 6.55 -7.00 -24.63
CA PHE A 20 6.31 -5.66 -24.14
C PHE A 20 4.99 -5.57 -23.36
N LEU A 21 3.92 -6.15 -23.89
CA LEU A 21 2.63 -6.23 -23.19
C LEU A 21 2.73 -7.02 -21.89
N PHE A 22 3.45 -8.14 -21.88
CA PHE A 22 3.67 -8.93 -20.67
C PHE A 22 4.41 -8.11 -19.60
N ALA A 23 5.49 -7.42 -19.97
CA ALA A 23 6.23 -6.55 -19.05
C ALA A 23 5.34 -5.41 -18.50
N LEU A 24 4.48 -4.83 -19.35
CA LEU A 24 3.50 -3.82 -18.95
C LEU A 24 2.52 -4.36 -17.92
N VAL A 25 1.90 -5.51 -18.20
CA VAL A 25 0.94 -6.15 -17.29
C VAL A 25 1.60 -6.50 -15.96
N ALA A 26 2.79 -7.10 -15.97
CA ALA A 26 3.53 -7.48 -14.77
C ALA A 26 3.87 -6.26 -13.89
N THR A 27 4.23 -5.13 -14.51
CA THR A 27 4.53 -3.89 -13.80
C THR A 27 3.26 -3.30 -13.16
N ILE A 28 2.16 -3.24 -13.92
CA ILE A 28 0.88 -2.73 -13.44
C ILE A 28 0.35 -3.60 -12.29
N SER A 29 0.37 -4.92 -12.44
CA SER A 29 -0.10 -5.84 -11.39
C SER A 29 0.72 -5.70 -10.11
N SER A 30 2.04 -5.50 -10.23
CA SER A 30 2.90 -5.30 -9.06
C SER A 30 2.56 -4.02 -8.31
N MET A 31 2.28 -2.92 -9.03
CA MET A 31 1.84 -1.66 -8.41
C MET A 31 0.48 -1.78 -7.74
N VAL A 32 -0.48 -2.46 -8.38
CA VAL A 32 -1.82 -2.68 -7.81
C VAL A 32 -1.73 -3.52 -6.54
N TYR A 33 -0.95 -4.60 -6.56
CA TYR A 33 -0.75 -5.44 -5.38
C TYR A 33 -0.06 -4.68 -4.25
N ALA A 34 1.02 -3.95 -4.53
CA ALA A 34 1.71 -3.13 -3.53
C ALA A 34 0.77 -2.09 -2.90
N ASN A 35 -0.06 -1.44 -3.72
CA ASN A 35 -1.06 -0.47 -3.23
C ASN A 35 -2.18 -1.13 -2.42
N ALA A 36 -2.63 -2.32 -2.80
CA ALA A 36 -3.66 -3.06 -2.06
C ALA A 36 -3.14 -3.51 -0.69
N VAL A 37 -1.94 -4.10 -0.65
CA VAL A 37 -1.29 -4.53 0.60
C VAL A 37 -0.98 -3.32 1.50
N ALA A 38 -0.58 -2.19 0.92
CA ALA A 38 -0.37 -0.95 1.67
C ALA A 38 -1.68 -0.47 2.32
N ARG A 39 -2.80 -0.50 1.60
CA ARG A 39 -4.11 -0.10 2.14
C ARG A 39 -4.58 -1.03 3.26
N GLU A 40 -4.45 -2.35 3.08
CA GLU A 40 -4.84 -3.33 4.09
C GLU A 40 -3.99 -3.20 5.36
N SER A 41 -2.68 -3.00 5.21
CA SER A 41 -1.76 -2.78 6.33
C SER A 41 -2.11 -1.52 7.13
N VAL A 42 -2.43 -0.41 6.43
CA VAL A 42 -2.87 0.83 7.06
C VAL A 42 -4.20 0.65 7.80
N GLN A 43 -5.15 -0.07 7.21
CA GLN A 43 -6.45 -0.34 7.86
C GLN A 43 -6.28 -1.17 9.14
N ASN A 44 -5.49 -2.24 9.09
CA ASN A 44 -5.21 -3.08 10.26
C ASN A 44 -4.48 -2.30 11.36
N LEU A 45 -3.51 -1.45 10.99
CA LEU A 45 -2.83 -0.57 11.95
C LEU A 45 -3.80 0.44 12.57
N CYS A 46 -4.67 1.05 11.75
CA CYS A 46 -5.68 1.97 12.27
C CYS A 46 -6.66 1.29 13.23
N ALA A 47 -7.14 0.08 12.90
CA ALA A 47 -8.02 -0.68 13.79
C ALA A 47 -7.36 -0.92 15.16
N LEU A 48 -6.07 -1.29 15.17
CA LEU A 48 -5.30 -1.48 16.40
C LEU A 48 -5.17 -0.17 17.19
N VAL A 49 -4.73 0.90 16.55
CA VAL A 49 -4.47 2.20 17.19
C VAL A 49 -5.75 2.81 17.75
N VAL A 50 -6.85 2.75 17.00
CA VAL A 50 -8.18 3.23 17.45
C VAL A 50 -8.63 2.45 18.68
N THR A 51 -8.58 1.11 18.64
CA THR A 51 -8.96 0.26 19.77
C THR A 51 -8.15 0.59 21.02
N LEU A 52 -6.84 0.80 20.86
CA LEU A 52 -5.94 1.08 21.96
C LEU A 52 -6.16 2.49 22.56
N ASP A 53 -6.35 3.49 21.70
CA ASP A 53 -6.69 4.87 22.13
C ASP A 53 -8.02 4.90 22.87
N ASP A 54 -9.05 4.25 22.32
CA ASP A 54 -10.37 4.18 22.94
C ASP A 54 -10.32 3.43 24.27
N THR A 55 -9.52 2.36 24.37
CA THR A 55 -9.29 1.64 25.62
C THR A 55 -8.65 2.53 26.67
N TYR A 56 -7.62 3.32 26.32
CA TYR A 56 -6.99 4.25 27.25
C TYR A 56 -7.88 5.44 27.61
N ARG A 57 -8.78 5.86 26.72
CA ARG A 57 -9.80 6.88 27.03
C ARG A 57 -10.85 6.34 28.01
N ALA A 58 -11.31 5.11 27.80
CA ALA A 58 -12.28 4.45 28.68
C ALA A 58 -11.69 4.08 30.05
N THR A 59 -10.44 3.62 30.06
CA THR A 59 -9.71 3.19 31.26
C THR A 59 -8.36 3.90 31.33
N PRO A 60 -8.31 5.13 31.88
CA PRO A 60 -7.09 5.91 31.94
C PRO A 60 -5.98 5.20 32.72
N PRO A 61 -4.75 5.12 32.16
CA PRO A 61 -3.64 4.48 32.83
C PRO A 61 -3.18 5.29 34.06
N GLN A 62 -2.96 4.58 35.17
CA GLN A 62 -2.60 5.20 36.46
C GLN A 62 -1.09 5.45 36.60
N THR A 63 -0.26 4.75 35.82
CA THR A 63 1.20 4.87 35.88
C THR A 63 1.71 5.98 34.96
N PRO A 64 2.85 6.63 35.29
CA PRO A 64 3.48 7.62 34.42
C PRO A 64 3.79 7.06 33.02
N THR A 65 4.34 5.85 32.97
CA THR A 65 4.64 5.16 31.70
C THR A 65 3.38 4.89 30.89
N GLY A 66 2.30 4.43 31.53
CA GLY A 66 1.04 4.18 30.83
C GLY A 66 0.43 5.46 30.25
N ARG A 67 0.51 6.59 30.97
CA ARG A 67 0.09 7.89 30.43
C ARG A 67 0.92 8.34 29.23
N GLN A 68 2.23 8.11 29.27
CA GLN A 68 3.09 8.42 28.13
C GLN A 68 2.75 7.57 26.90
N ILE A 69 2.46 6.29 27.10
CA ILE A 69 2.02 5.40 26.02
C ILE A 69 0.68 5.88 25.45
N ALA A 70 -0.30 6.19 26.30
CA ALA A 70 -1.60 6.70 25.85
C ALA A 70 -1.48 7.99 25.02
N ASP A 71 -0.61 8.93 25.43
CA ASP A 71 -0.33 10.15 24.66
C ASP A 71 0.31 9.83 23.30
N GLN A 72 1.27 8.90 23.25
CA GLN A 72 1.88 8.45 21.99
C GLN A 72 0.87 7.79 21.06
N VAL A 73 -0.05 6.98 21.59
CA VAL A 73 -1.11 6.31 20.83
C VAL A 73 -2.10 7.33 20.28
N SER A 74 -2.51 8.33 21.06
CA SER A 74 -3.39 9.42 20.61
C SER A 74 -2.72 10.25 19.49
N LYS A 75 -1.42 10.52 19.60
CA LYS A 75 -0.64 11.18 18.55
C LYS A 75 -0.56 10.33 17.29
N LEU A 76 -0.32 9.03 17.45
CA LEU A 76 -0.24 8.09 16.33
C LEU A 76 -1.57 8.03 15.57
N ARG A 77 -2.71 7.96 16.28
CA ARG A 77 -4.06 8.01 15.70
C ARG A 77 -4.26 9.23 14.81
N THR A 78 -3.82 10.40 15.28
CA THR A 78 -3.91 11.67 14.55
C THR A 78 -2.99 11.69 13.33
N SER A 79 -1.75 11.18 13.48
CA SER A 79 -0.77 11.17 12.39
C SER A 79 -1.13 10.23 11.23
N LEU A 80 -1.86 9.15 11.52
CA LEU A 80 -2.33 8.17 10.54
C LEU A 80 -3.69 8.54 9.93
N ASP A 81 -4.30 9.65 10.38
CA ASP A 81 -5.66 10.09 10.00
C ASP A 81 -6.69 8.95 10.12
N CYS A 82 -6.58 8.16 11.19
CA CYS A 82 -7.44 7.00 11.37
C CYS A 82 -8.88 7.45 11.67
N PRO A 83 -9.88 6.95 10.93
CA PRO A 83 -11.27 7.34 11.14
C PRO A 83 -11.79 6.90 12.51
N ALA A 84 -12.80 7.61 13.02
CA ALA A 84 -13.53 7.17 14.21
C ALA A 84 -14.18 5.79 13.94
N PRO A 85 -14.27 4.91 14.95
CA PRO A 85 -14.94 3.63 14.78
C PRO A 85 -16.41 3.87 14.38
N ALA A 86 -16.89 3.07 13.44
CA ALA A 86 -18.28 3.09 12.97
C ALA A 86 -19.25 2.59 14.04
#